data_AF-A0A1V4APB3-F1
#
_entry.id   AF-A0A1V4APB3-F1
#
_cell.length_a   1.000
_cell.length_b   1.000
_cell.length_c   1.000
_cell.angle_alpha   90.00
_cell.angle_beta   90.00
_cell.angle_gamma   90.00
#
_symmetry.space_group_name_H-M   'P 1'
#
loop_
_entity.id
_entity.type
_entity.pdbx_description
1 polymer ?
#
loop_
_entity_poly.entity_id
_entity_poly.type
_entity_poly.pdbx_seq_one_letter_code
_entity_poly.pdbx_strand_id
1 'polypeptide(L)' 'MKRLVLINPHPIGNVGEENVSVLNQMPVNLGYLKVLTPKHWQVDIIDETQELAIDENTGDITFGGATWLVLPQ' A
#
# COMPACT_ATOMS: atom_id res chain seq x y z
N MET A 1 -20.97 -1.60 -1.45
CA MET A 1 -20.08 -0.46 -1.15
C MET A 1 -18.73 -0.79 -1.77
N LYS A 2 -18.09 0.12 -2.52
CA LYS A 2 -16.80 -0.18 -3.18
C LYS A 2 -15.66 0.01 -2.17
N ARG A 3 -14.68 -0.90 -2.21
CA ARG A 3 -13.50 -0.89 -1.34
C ARG A 3 -12.25 -0.80 -2.21
N LEU A 4 -11.38 0.15 -1.90
CA LEU A 4 -10.06 0.35 -2.51
C LEU A 4 -9.00 0.15 -1.43
N VAL A 5 -7.97 -0.63 -1.74
CA VAL A 5 -6.78 -0.78 -0.90
C VAL A 5 -5.58 -0.20 -1.66
N LEU A 6 -4.93 0.77 -1.05
CA LEU A 6 -3.74 1.44 -1.57
C LEU A 6 -2.50 0.88 -0.88
N ILE A 7 -1.56 0.35 -1.63
CA ILE A 7 -0.42 -0.40 -1.07
C ILE A 7 0.88 0.36 -1.35
N ASN A 8 1.67 0.62 -0.30
CA ASN A 8 3.08 1.01 -0.39
C ASN A 8 3.90 -0.28 -0.35
N PRO A 9 4.31 -0.84 -1.50
CA PRO A 9 5.10 -2.07 -1.50
C PRO A 9 6.50 -1.77 -0.97
N HIS A 10 7.03 -2.66 -0.13
CA HIS A 10 8.40 -2.56 0.36
C HIS A 10 9.12 -3.88 0.12
N PRO A 11 10.14 -3.93 -0.75
CA PRO A 11 10.83 -5.17 -1.05
C PRO A 11 11.53 -5.73 0.19
N ILE A 12 11.32 -7.03 0.44
CA ILE A 12 12.00 -7.75 1.50
C ILE A 12 13.40 -8.09 1.00
N GLY A 13 14.36 -7.21 1.32
CA GLY A 13 15.77 -7.36 0.97
C GLY A 13 16.25 -6.39 -0.11
N ASN A 14 16.54 -5.15 0.31
CA ASN A 14 17.60 -4.26 -0.18
C ASN A 14 17.52 -2.92 0.57
N VAL A 15 17.56 -2.98 1.89
CA VAL A 15 17.35 -1.82 2.78
C VAL A 15 18.49 -0.77 2.75
N GLY A 16 19.49 -0.95 1.88
CA GLY A 16 20.74 -0.18 1.88
C GLY A 16 20.96 0.74 0.68
N GLU A 17 20.24 0.57 -0.43
CA GLU A 17 20.42 1.37 -1.66
C GLU A 17 19.21 2.25 -2.01
N GLU A 18 18.13 2.19 -1.23
CA GLU A 18 16.94 3.00 -1.49
C GLU A 18 17.11 4.43 -0.98
N ASN A 19 16.80 5.40 -1.83
CA ASN A 19 16.90 6.82 -1.49
C ASN A 19 15.85 7.15 -0.41
N VAL A 20 16.28 7.72 0.72
CA VAL A 20 15.41 8.13 1.84
C VAL A 20 14.27 9.04 1.37
N SER A 21 14.45 9.79 0.27
CA SER A 21 13.37 10.59 -0.31
C SER A 21 12.23 9.75 -0.89
N VAL A 22 12.50 8.55 -1.41
CA VAL A 22 11.50 7.64 -2.00
C VAL A 22 10.68 6.97 -0.88
N LEU A 23 11.35 6.45 0.15
CA LEU A 23 10.73 5.81 1.32
C LEU A 23 9.74 6.74 2.05
N ASN A 24 10.06 8.03 2.16
CA ASN A 24 9.19 9.00 2.84
C ASN A 24 8.08 9.57 1.93
N GLN A 25 8.23 9.51 0.61
CA GLN A 25 7.26 10.10 -0.33
C GLN A 25 6.08 9.18 -0.62
N MET A 26 6.25 7.86 -0.61
CA MET A 26 5.16 6.94 -0.91
C MET A 26 4.00 7.01 0.10
N PRO A 27 4.22 7.00 1.43
CA PRO A 27 3.13 7.16 2.39
C PRO A 27 2.34 8.46 2.20
N VAL A 28 3.02 9.56 1.85
CA VAL A 28 2.39 10.87 1.57
C VAL A 28 1.53 10.80 0.31
N ASN A 29 2.03 10.17 -0.76
CA ASN A 29 1.31 10.01 -2.02
C ASN A 29 0.04 9.16 -1.86
N LEU A 30 0.08 8.08 -1.07
CA LEU A 30 -1.11 7.28 -0.76
C LEU A 30 -2.15 8.08 0.03
N GLY A 31 -1.69 8.91 0.97
CA GLY A 31 -2.56 9.86 1.68
C GLY A 31 -3.28 10.82 0.73
N TYR A 32 -2.57 11.34 -0.28
CA TYR A 32 -3.16 12.20 -1.31
C TYR A 32 -4.21 11.47 -2.15
N LEU A 33 -3.93 10.24 -2.61
CA LEU A 33 -4.89 9.43 -3.35
C LEU A 33 -6.15 9.12 -2.54
N LYS A 34 -6.00 8.83 -1.25
CA LYS A 34 -7.14 8.63 -0.34
C LYS A 34 -8.04 9.86 -0.27
N VAL A 35 -7.46 11.06 -0.22
CA VAL A 35 -8.21 12.34 -0.21
C VAL A 35 -8.97 12.56 -1.52
N LEU A 36 -8.37 12.21 -2.66
CA LEU A 36 -9.01 12.36 -3.98
C LEU A 36 -10.04 11.28 -4.31
N THR A 37 -10.03 10.15 -3.59
CA THR A 37 -10.96 9.06 -3.85
C THR A 37 -12.39 9.46 -3.47
N PRO A 38 -13.42 9.12 -4.28
CA PRO A 38 -14.80 9.49 -3.97
C PRO A 38 -15.22 9.04 -2.57
N LYS A 39 -15.82 9.95 -1.79
CA LYS A 39 -16.19 9.74 -0.38
C LYS A 39 -17.08 8.52 -0.08
N HIS A 40 -17.76 7.98 -1.10
CA HIS A 40 -18.61 6.79 -0.97
C HIS A 40 -17.84 5.47 -1.07
N TRP A 41 -16.53 5.51 -1.30
CA TRP A 41 -15.65 4.35 -1.27
C TRP A 41 -15.01 4.21 0.10
N GLN A 42 -14.88 2.98 0.58
CA GLN A 42 -13.98 2.66 1.67
C GLN A 42 -12.57 2.60 1.12
N VAL A 43 -11.63 3.36 1.72
CA VAL A 43 -10.24 3.40 1.29
C VAL A 43 -9.32 3.06 2.46
N ASP A 44 -8.66 1.93 2.35
CA ASP A 44 -7.65 1.46 3.29
C ASP A 44 -6.26 1.66 2.68
N ILE A 45 -5.26 1.84 3.54
CA ILE A 45 -3.85 1.97 3.14
C ILE A 45 -3.09 0.85 3.85
N ILE A 46 -2.30 0.09 3.09
CA ILE A 46 -1.35 -0.88 3.62
C ILE A 46 0.05 -0.37 3.30
N ASP A 47 0.88 -0.29 4.33
CA ASP A 47 2.29 0.08 4.21
C ASP A 47 3.13 -1.14 4.57
N GLU A 48 3.77 -1.76 3.59
CA GLU A 48 4.54 -3.00 3.78
C GLU A 48 5.83 -2.79 4.59
N THR A 49 6.16 -1.54 4.95
CA THR A 49 7.15 -1.26 5.99
C THR A 49 6.65 -1.60 7.40
N GLN A 50 5.34 -1.72 7.60
CA GLN A 50 4.70 -2.01 8.89
C GLN A 50 3.85 -3.29 8.86
N GLU A 51 3.15 -3.56 7.77
CA GLU A 51 2.25 -4.70 7.61
C GLU A 51 2.22 -5.18 6.15
N LEU A 52 2.45 -6.47 5.93
CA LEU A 52 2.46 -7.06 4.59
C LEU A 52 1.06 -7.17 3.98
N ALA A 53 0.95 -6.86 2.69
CA ALA A 53 -0.31 -7.00 1.96
C ALA A 53 -0.60 -8.47 1.59
N ILE A 54 0.43 -9.32 1.60
CA ILE A 54 0.37 -10.75 1.32
C ILE A 54 0.92 -11.52 2.54
N ASP A 55 0.21 -12.56 2.98
CA ASP A 55 0.72 -13.49 3.98
C ASP A 55 1.85 -14.34 3.35
N GLU A 56 3.05 -14.29 3.90
CA GLU A 56 4.20 -15.00 3.34
C GLU A 56 4.11 -16.53 3.43
N ASN A 57 3.30 -17.05 4.37
CA ASN A 57 3.15 -18.49 4.58
C ASN A 57 2.09 -19.09 3.65
N THR A 58 1.03 -18.34 3.36
CA THR A 58 -0.09 -18.84 2.55
C THR A 58 -0.13 -18.27 1.14
N GLY A 59 0.49 -17.11 0.90
CA GLY A 59 0.42 -16.38 -0.37
C GLY A 59 -0.91 -15.65 -0.58
N ASP A 60 -1.79 -15.61 0.43
CA ASP A 60 -3.08 -14.95 0.36
C ASP A 60 -2.96 -13.45 0.62
N ILE A 61 -3.85 -12.67 -0.02
CA ILE A 61 -4.03 -11.26 0.34
C ILE A 61 -4.55 -11.15 1.78
N THR A 62 -3.99 -10.22 2.55
CA THR A 62 -4.40 -9.99 3.95
C THR A 62 -5.71 -9.18 4.05
N PHE A 63 -6.23 -8.70 2.91
CA PHE A 63 -7.39 -7.83 2.82
C PHE A 63 -8.45 -8.41 1.87
N GLY A 64 -9.65 -8.69 2.40
CA GLY A 64 -10.71 -9.36 1.64
C GLY A 64 -11.40 -8.50 0.57
N GLY A 65 -11.55 -9.07 -0.64
CA GLY A 65 -12.53 -8.69 -1.67
C GLY A 65 -12.44 -7.27 -2.25
N ALA A 66 -11.33 -6.57 -2.05
CA ALA A 66 -11.16 -5.18 -2.46
C ALA A 66 -10.53 -5.06 -3.85
N THR A 67 -10.80 -3.94 -4.54
CA THR A 67 -9.93 -3.50 -5.63
C THR A 67 -8.64 -2.95 -5.03
N TRP A 68 -7.49 -3.25 -5.62
CA TRP A 68 -6.19 -2.79 -5.12
C TRP A 68 -5.38 -2.02 -6.15
N LEU A 69 -4.57 -1.09 -5.67
CA LEU A 69 -3.58 -0.37 -6.46
C LEU A 69 -2.23 -0.42 -5.74
N VAL A 70 -1.21 -0.88 -6.46
CA VAL A 70 0.18 -0.88 -6.01
C VAL A 70 0.88 0.26 -6.74
N LEU A 71 1.54 1.16 -5.99
CA LEU A 71 2.39 2.18 -6.60
C LEU A 71 3.82 1.64 -6.71
N PRO A 72 4.43 1.63 -7.91
CA PRO A 72 5.84 1.28 -8.03
C PRO A 72 6.72 2.33 -7.34
N GLN A 73 7.82 1.89 -6.72
CA GLN A 73 8.89 2.75 -6.20
C GLN A 73 9.71 3.36 -7.35
#